data_AF-A0A3D3V3U2-F1
#
_entry.id   AF-A0A3D3V3U2-F1
#
_cell.length_a   1.000
_cell.length_b   1.000
_cell.length_c   1.000
_cell.angle_alpha   90.00
_cell.angle_beta   90.00
_cell.angle_gamma   90.00
#
_symmetry.space_group_name_H-M   'P 1'
#
loop_
_entity.id
_entity.type
_entity.pdbx_description
1 polymer ?
#
loop_
_entity_poly.entity_id
_entity_poly.type
_entity_poly.pdbx_seq_one_letter_code
_entity_poly.pdbx_strand_id
1 'polypeptide(L)' 'RFETYVIKGKAGSGTIALNGAAARLVEVGDKIIIMSFGLFNENEYKGPKVAILGEKNRVVEIK' A
#
# COMPACT_ATOMS: atom_id res chain seq x y z
N ARG A 1 9.76 -8.78 -4.65
CA ARG A 1 9.21 -8.47 -3.30
C ARG A 1 10.31 -7.84 -2.47
N PHE A 2 9.98 -6.87 -1.64
CA PHE A 2 10.90 -6.22 -0.73
C PHE A 2 10.10 -5.61 0.42
N GLU A 3 10.79 -5.19 1.47
CA GLU A 3 10.23 -4.48 2.61
C GLU A 3 10.77 -3.05 2.63
N THR A 4 9.90 -2.10 2.95
CA THR A 4 10.25 -0.69 3.08
C THR A 4 9.23 0.01 3.96
N TYR A 5 9.41 1.30 4.18
CA TYR A 5 8.50 2.15 4.95
C TYR A 5 7.72 3.10 4.03
N VAL A 6 6.63 3.64 4.56
CA VAL A 6 5.79 4.62 3.85
C VAL A 6 6.21 6.06 4.19
N ILE A 7 6.15 6.93 3.19
CA ILE A 7 6.27 8.38 3.36
C ILE A 7 4.91 8.99 3.02
N LYS A 8 4.42 9.92 3.86
CA LYS A 8 3.11 10.54 3.67
C LYS A 8 3.07 11.34 2.36
N GLY A 9 2.20 10.93 1.45
CA GLY A 9 1.90 11.65 0.21
C GLY A 9 0.85 12.74 0.37
N LYS A 10 0.66 13.54 -0.68
CA LYS A 10 -0.42 14.55 -0.75
C LYS A 10 -1.78 13.86 -0.77
N ALA A 11 -2.68 14.25 0.12
CA ALA A 11 -4.02 13.68 0.20
C ALA A 11 -4.77 13.80 -1.15
N GLY A 12 -5.44 12.73 -1.56
CA GLY A 12 -6.25 12.69 -2.78
C GLY A 12 -5.47 12.65 -4.10
N SER A 13 -4.14 12.60 -4.09
CA SER A 13 -3.34 12.57 -5.34
C SER A 13 -3.34 11.20 -6.04
N GLY A 14 -3.58 10.12 -5.30
CA GLY A 14 -3.42 8.75 -5.83
C GLY A 14 -1.97 8.37 -6.12
N THR A 15 -0.99 9.12 -5.60
CA THR A 15 0.43 8.87 -5.88
C THR A 15 0.91 7.64 -5.13
N ILE A 16 1.46 6.68 -5.88
CA ILE A 16 2.27 5.58 -5.36
C ILE A 16 3.65 5.73 -5.99
N ALA A 17 4.67 6.00 -5.16
CA ALA A 17 6.03 6.25 -5.61
C ALA A 17 6.98 5.33 -4.85
N LEU A 18 7.76 4.53 -5.59
CA LEU A 18 8.83 3.71 -5.06
C LEU A 18 10.16 4.41 -5.37
N ASN A 19 10.84 4.87 -4.32
CA ASN A 19 12.04 5.69 -4.42
C ASN A 19 13.30 4.89 -4.08
N GLY A 20 14.46 5.41 -4.49
CA GLY A 20 15.76 4.84 -4.12
C GLY A 20 15.97 3.43 -4.66
N ALA A 21 16.55 2.54 -3.83
CA ALA A 21 16.84 1.16 -4.24
C ALA A 21 15.59 0.37 -4.65
N ALA A 22 14.42 0.67 -4.08
CA ALA A 22 13.16 0.01 -4.43
C ALA A 22 12.76 0.27 -5.89
N ALA A 23 13.12 1.44 -6.46
CA ALA A 23 12.86 1.78 -7.85
C ALA A 23 13.59 0.86 -8.85
N ARG A 24 14.62 0.11 -8.42
CA ARG A 24 15.32 -0.86 -9.28
C ARG A 24 14.59 -2.19 -9.44
N LEU A 25 13.49 -2.39 -8.70
CA LEU A 25 12.75 -3.64 -8.63
C LEU A 25 11.33 -3.55 -9.20
N VAL A 26 10.95 -2.38 -9.74
CA VAL A 26 9.62 -2.05 -10.24
C VAL A 26 9.71 -1.01 -11.35
N GLU A 27 8.67 -0.92 -12.16
CA GLU A 27 8.51 0.08 -13.22
C GLU A 27 7.19 0.86 -13.08
N VAL A 28 7.11 2.03 -13.71
CA VAL A 28 5.86 2.81 -13.77
C VAL A 28 4.80 2.01 -14.54
N GLY A 29 3.65 1.79 -13.89
CA GLY A 29 2.54 1.01 -14.46
C GLY A 29 2.40 -0.38 -13.85
N ASP A 30 3.39 -0.85 -13.08
CA ASP A 30 3.29 -2.10 -12.36
C ASP A 30 2.12 -2.10 -11.36
N LYS A 31 1.37 -3.20 -11.35
CA LYS A 31 0.38 -3.48 -10.31
C LYS A 31 1.09 -4.09 -9.11
N ILE A 32 1.03 -3.41 -7.97
CA ILE A 32 1.67 -3.83 -6.73
C ILE A 32 0.65 -4.08 -5.62
N ILE A 33 1.08 -4.82 -4.60
CA ILE A 33 0.34 -5.02 -3.36
C ILE A 33 1.20 -4.45 -2.22
N ILE A 34 0.60 -3.56 -1.42
CA ILE A 34 1.23 -2.98 -0.22
C ILE A 34 0.58 -3.64 0.99
N MET A 35 1.40 -4.18 1.89
CA MET A 35 0.94 -4.83 3.11
C MET A 35 1.65 -4.23 4.32
N SER A 36 0.92 -4.09 5.41
CA SER A 36 1.47 -3.77 6.73
C SER A 36 1.11 -4.88 7.69
N PHE A 37 2.08 -5.33 8.47
CA PHE A 37 1.87 -6.32 9.52
C PHE A 37 1.92 -5.64 10.89
N GLY A 38 1.16 -6.18 11.83
CA GLY A 38 1.15 -5.75 13.21
C GLY A 38 1.14 -6.97 14.12
N LEU A 39 1.70 -6.81 15.31
CA LEU A 39 1.51 -7.75 16.40
C LEU A 39 0.29 -7.30 17.19
N PHE A 40 -0.60 -8.23 17.48
CA PHE A 40 -1.85 -7.97 18.17
C PHE A 40 -2.01 -8.98 19.29
N ASN A 41 -2.59 -8.54 20.40
CA ASN A 41 -3.16 -9.46 21.38
C ASN A 41 -4.43 -10.09 20.80
N GLU A 42 -4.82 -11.25 21.33
CA GLU A 42 -5.94 -12.06 20.82
C GLU A 42 -7.24 -11.26 20.62
N ASN A 43 -7.53 -10.32 21.53
CA ASN A 43 -8.76 -9.52 21.49
C ASN A 43 -8.68 -8.22 20.66
N GLU A 44 -7.47 -7.80 20.26
CA GLU A 44 -7.23 -6.54 19.54
C GLU A 44 -7.43 -6.69 18.03
N TYR A 45 -7.16 -7.88 17.48
CA TYR A 45 -7.28 -8.11 16.05
C TYR A 45 -8.75 -8.26 15.64
N LYS A 46 -9.21 -7.36 14.76
CA LYS A 46 -10.57 -7.37 14.22
C LYS A 46 -10.66 -7.84 12.76
N GLY A 47 -9.58 -8.41 12.23
CA GLY A 47 -9.44 -8.72 10.81
C GLY A 47 -8.60 -7.69 10.05
N PRO A 48 -8.22 -7.99 8.80
CA PRO A 48 -7.47 -7.08 7.96
C PRO A 48 -8.38 -5.97 7.45
N LYS A 49 -7.80 -4.80 7.15
CA LYS A 49 -8.47 -3.79 6.33
C LYS A 49 -7.90 -3.86 4.93
N VAL A 50 -8.76 -4.08 3.94
CA VAL A 50 -8.35 -4.25 2.54
C VAL A 50 -8.99 -3.16 1.70
N ALA A 51 -8.17 -2.28 1.13
CA ALA A 51 -8.60 -1.30 0.13
C ALA A 51 -8.29 -1.85 -1.26
N ILE A 52 -9.32 -2.00 -2.09
CA ILE A 52 -9.17 -2.32 -3.52
C ILE A 52 -9.13 -1.01 -4.30
N LEU A 53 -8.08 -0.84 -5.11
CA LEU A 53 -7.85 0.36 -5.90
C LEU A 53 -8.21 0.10 -7.37
N GLY A 54 -8.93 1.04 -7.97
CA GLY A 54 -9.22 1.08 -9.40
C GLY A 54 -8.32 2.08 -10.14
N GLU A 55 -8.88 2.74 -11.15
CA GLU A 55 -8.14 3.71 -11.95
C GLU A 55 -7.59 4.87 -11.12
N LYS A 56 -6.42 5.39 -11.53
CA LYS A 56 -5.73 6.49 -10.85
C LYS A 56 -5.56 6.25 -9.34
N ASN A 57 -5.44 5.00 -8.93
CA ASN A 57 -5.28 4.58 -7.53
C ASN A 57 -6.43 5.06 -6.62
N ARG A 58 -7.65 5.19 -7.15
CA ARG A 58 -8.85 5.51 -6.37
C ARG A 58 -9.39 4.27 -5.69
N VAL A 59 -9.71 4.38 -4.41
CA VAL A 59 -10.35 3.27 -3.67
C VAL A 59 -11.74 3.05 -4.23
N VAL A 60 -12.02 1.84 -4.69
CA VAL A 60 -13.33 1.43 -5.21
C VAL A 60 -14.09 0.53 -4.23
N GLU A 61 -13.38 -0.13 -3.33
CA GLU A 61 -13.97 -1.02 -2.32
C GLU A 61 -13.09 -1.04 -1.06
N ILE A 62 -13.72 -1.12 0.11
CA ILE A 62 -13.07 -1.33 1.41
C ILE A 62 -13.73 -2.56 2.06
N LYS A 63 -12.91 -3.52 2.47
CA LYS A 63 -13.30 -4.70 3.26
C LYS A 63 -12.63 -4.70 4.62
#